data_AF-A0A4Q9VZE9-F1
#
_entry.id   AF-A0A4Q9VZE9-F1
#
_cell.length_a   1.000
_cell.length_b   1.000
_cell.length_c   1.000
_cell.angle_alpha   90.00
_cell.angle_beta   90.00
_cell.angle_gamma   90.00
#
_symmetry.space_group_name_H-M   'P 1'
#
loop_
_entity.id
_entity.type
_entity.pdbx_description
1 polymer ?
#
loop_
_entity_poly.entity_id
_entity_poly.type
_entity_poly.pdbx_seq_one_letter_code
_entity_poly.pdbx_strand_id
1 'polypeptide(L)'
;IVEHKVEHIWQHVDRVLLLNYDGEIVADDTPEQILDHYEALLTEYGVWHPRAWHSAPRPIPLPNQTKNLLFHFDDGQIIRGKKTLFSSKEFKLYSGEWLTITGKNGAGKTSLLEAMLQLIKYKGDMFYRDQLLSK
;
A
#
# COMPACT_ATOMS: atom_id res chain seq x y z
N ILE A 1 20.64 11.44 -3.39
CA ILE A 1 19.60 10.39 -3.36
C ILE A 1 18.39 10.96 -4.07
N VAL A 2 17.75 10.23 -4.98
CA VAL A 2 16.50 10.67 -5.63
C VAL A 2 15.37 9.85 -5.03
N GLU A 3 14.50 10.48 -4.26
CA GLU A 3 13.40 9.82 -3.57
C GLU A 3 12.16 10.72 -3.45
N HIS A 4 10.99 10.09 -3.40
CA HIS A 4 9.71 10.77 -3.14
C HIS A 4 9.16 10.43 -1.74
N LYS A 5 9.79 9.49 -1.01
CA LYS A 5 9.49 9.18 0.39
C LYS A 5 10.69 9.53 1.25
N VAL A 6 10.77 10.79 1.61
CA VAL A 6 11.99 11.39 2.15
C VAL A 6 12.00 11.47 3.66
N GLU A 7 10.87 11.27 4.34
CA GLU A 7 10.73 11.32 5.80
C GLU A 7 11.84 10.55 6.55
N HIS A 8 12.16 9.32 6.12
CA HIS A 8 13.15 8.47 6.80
C HIS A 8 14.61 8.85 6.52
N ILE A 9 14.88 9.62 5.46
CA ILE A 9 16.23 10.06 5.09
C ILE A 9 16.45 11.55 5.38
N TRP A 10 15.40 12.28 5.77
CA TRP A 10 15.42 13.73 5.94
C TRP A 10 16.49 14.20 6.93
N GLN A 11 16.71 13.43 7.99
CA GLN A 11 17.70 13.72 9.03
C GLN A 11 19.13 13.27 8.67
N HIS A 12 19.32 12.70 7.48
CA HIS A 12 20.60 12.13 7.02
C HIS A 12 21.15 12.84 5.78
N VAL A 13 20.53 13.96 5.40
CA VAL A 13 20.94 14.76 4.23
C VAL A 13 21.18 16.21 4.64
N ASP A 14 22.20 16.84 4.06
CA ASP A 14 22.56 18.23 4.38
C ASP A 14 21.96 19.25 3.39
N ARG A 15 21.50 18.78 2.22
CA ARG A 15 21.05 19.60 1.10
C ARG A 15 19.98 18.87 0.30
N VAL A 16 18.96 19.60 -0.14
CA VAL A 16 17.82 19.12 -0.92
C VAL A 16 17.70 20.00 -2.17
N LEU A 17 17.70 19.33 -3.32
CA LEU A 17 17.39 19.94 -4.62
C LEU A 17 15.96 19.54 -4.99
N LEU A 18 15.07 20.52 -5.14
CA LEU A 18 13.71 20.28 -5.61
C LEU A 18 13.64 20.54 -7.11
N LEU A 19 13.17 19.55 -7.85
CA LEU A 19 12.98 19.66 -9.30
C LEU A 19 11.48 19.68 -9.62
N ASN A 20 11.08 20.55 -10.55
CA ASN A 20 9.71 20.57 -11.08
C ASN A 20 9.51 19.52 -12.20
N TYR A 21 8.31 19.48 -12.78
CA TYR A 21 7.97 18.56 -13.87
C TYR A 21 8.75 18.78 -15.17
N ASP A 22 9.29 19.98 -15.37
CA ASP A 22 10.12 20.34 -16.52
C ASP A 22 11.60 19.97 -16.31
N GLY A 23 11.94 19.45 -15.13
CA GLY A 23 13.31 19.06 -14.76
C GLY A 23 14.17 20.23 -14.29
N GLU A 24 13.58 21.38 -13.99
CA GLU A 24 14.28 22.57 -13.51
C GLU A 24 14.42 22.56 -11.99
N ILE A 25 15.54 23.06 -11.48
CA ILE A 25 15.75 23.21 -10.03
C ILE A 25 14.96 24.44 -9.55
N VAL A 26 13.92 24.19 -8.77
CA VAL A 26 13.05 25.23 -8.20
C VAL A 26 13.44 25.61 -6.76
N ALA A 27 14.20 24.76 -6.08
CA ALA A 27 14.79 25.06 -4.78
C ALA A 27 16.09 24.27 -4.56
N ASP A 28 17.00 24.86 -3.81
CA ASP A 28 18.33 24.32 -3.51
C ASP A 28 18.76 24.81 -2.13
N ASP A 29 18.47 24.03 -1.10
CA ASP A 29 18.68 24.46 0.29
C ASP A 29 18.81 23.29 1.28
N THR A 30 19.05 23.63 2.54
CA THR A 30 18.97 22.73 3.71
C THR A 30 17.57 22.13 3.88
N PRO A 31 17.44 20.93 4.49
CA PRO A 31 16.15 20.30 4.72
C PRO A 31 15.18 21.16 5.55
N GLU A 32 15.67 21.91 6.55
CA GLU A 32 14.81 22.82 7.31
C GLU A 32 14.23 23.92 6.43
N GLN A 33 15.07 24.60 5.64
CA GLN A 33 14.63 25.71 4.78
C GLN A 33 13.68 25.23 3.67
N ILE A 34 13.93 24.06 3.09
CA ILE A 34 12.98 23.45 2.14
C ILE A 34 11.63 23.16 2.81
N LEU A 35 11.65 22.58 4.01
CA LEU A 35 10.42 22.24 4.73
C LEU A 35 9.65 23.47 5.21
N ASP A 36 10.32 24.61 5.44
CA ASP A 36 9.68 25.84 5.88
C ASP A 36 9.12 26.67 4.72
N HIS A 37 9.82 26.74 3.59
CA HIS A 37 9.44 27.61 2.47
C HIS A 37 8.69 26.89 1.35
N TYR A 38 8.86 25.57 1.20
CA TYR A 38 8.36 24.80 0.06
C TYR A 38 7.48 23.60 0.46
N GLU A 39 6.98 23.56 1.69
CA GLU A 39 6.11 22.48 2.21
C GLU A 39 4.89 22.21 1.32
N ALA A 40 4.20 23.26 0.89
CA ALA A 40 3.03 23.15 0.05
C ALA A 40 3.37 22.54 -1.31
N LEU A 41 4.54 22.89 -1.87
CA LEU A 41 5.00 22.36 -3.15
C LEU A 41 5.42 20.89 -3.03
N LEU A 42 6.07 20.50 -1.92
CA LEU A 42 6.35 19.10 -1.61
C LEU A 42 5.05 18.28 -1.52
N THR A 43 4.03 18.81 -0.84
CA THR A 43 2.71 18.19 -0.74
C THR A 43 2.02 18.07 -2.10
N GLU A 44 2.03 19.15 -2.90
CA GLU A 44 1.47 19.17 -4.25
C GLU A 44 2.12 18.13 -5.16
N TYR A 45 3.45 17.99 -5.08
CA TYR A 45 4.20 16.99 -5.84
C TYR A 45 4.11 15.57 -5.26
N GLY A 46 3.41 15.38 -4.13
CA GLY A 46 3.20 14.08 -3.51
C GLY A 46 4.43 13.52 -2.79
N VAL A 47 5.39 14.37 -2.41
CA VAL A 47 6.57 14.00 -1.64
C VAL A 47 6.15 13.71 -0.19
N TRP A 48 6.50 12.54 0.35
CA TRP A 48 6.28 12.22 1.77
C TRP A 48 7.42 12.79 2.61
N HIS A 49 7.27 14.06 2.99
CA HIS A 49 8.17 14.80 3.87
C HIS A 49 7.69 14.75 5.34
N PRO A 50 8.50 15.16 6.34
CA PRO A 50 8.15 15.03 7.76
C PRO A 50 6.86 15.73 8.20
N ARG A 51 6.34 16.69 7.42
CA ARG A 51 5.10 17.42 7.70
C ARG A 51 3.92 16.99 6.83
N ALA A 52 4.09 15.98 5.97
CA ALA A 52 3.09 15.59 4.96
C ALA A 52 1.73 15.19 5.57
N TRP A 53 1.71 14.73 6.82
CA TRP A 53 0.49 14.36 7.53
C TRP A 53 -0.29 15.55 8.10
N HIS A 54 0.27 16.77 8.16
CA HIS A 54 -0.44 17.96 8.65
C HIS A 54 -1.70 18.29 7.83
N SER A 55 -1.65 18.00 6.53
CA SER A 55 -2.75 18.23 5.58
C SER A 55 -3.54 16.96 5.28
N ALA A 56 -3.39 15.89 6.09
CA ALA A 56 -4.06 14.62 5.85
C ALA A 56 -5.59 14.79 5.86
N PRO A 57 -6.31 14.20 4.89
CA PRO A 57 -7.76 14.29 4.85
C PRO A 57 -8.36 13.65 6.10
N ARG A 58 -9.40 14.28 6.63
CA ARG A 58 -10.17 13.69 7.75
C ARG A 58 -10.93 12.46 7.24
N PRO A 59 -11.06 11.40 8.05
CA PRO A 59 -11.89 10.25 7.70
C PRO A 59 -13.32 10.72 7.39
N ILE A 60 -13.81 10.36 6.20
CA ILE A 60 -15.20 10.59 5.83
C ILE A 60 -16.00 9.40 6.40
N PRO A 61 -16.96 9.63 7.32
CA PRO A 61 -17.81 8.54 7.79
C PRO A 61 -18.63 8.02 6.61
N LEU A 62 -18.39 6.76 6.26
CA LEU A 62 -19.19 6.09 5.23
C LEU A 62 -20.53 5.67 5.86
N PRO A 63 -21.67 5.89 5.18
CA PRO A 63 -22.95 5.39 5.65
C PRO A 63 -22.86 3.89 5.85
N ASN A 64 -23.61 3.38 6.83
CA ASN A 64 -23.58 1.96 7.19
C ASN A 64 -24.14 1.14 6.02
N GLN A 65 -23.24 0.64 5.16
CA GLN A 65 -23.60 -0.19 4.02
C GLN A 65 -23.78 -1.63 4.48
N THR A 66 -24.75 -2.33 3.90
CA THR A 66 -24.85 -3.78 4.05
C THR A 66 -23.55 -4.40 3.53
N LYS A 67 -22.81 -5.06 4.42
CA LYS A 67 -21.58 -5.76 4.08
C LYS A 67 -21.93 -7.06 3.36
N ASN A 68 -21.95 -7.01 2.03
CA ASN A 68 -22.15 -8.22 1.21
C ASN A 68 -20.82 -8.96 1.11
N LEU A 69 -20.83 -10.28 1.33
CA LEU A 69 -19.65 -11.11 1.13
C LEU A 69 -19.27 -11.07 -0.36
N LEU A 70 -18.06 -10.60 -0.67
CA LEU A 70 -17.59 -10.43 -2.05
C LEU A 70 -16.61 -11.53 -2.44
N PHE A 71 -15.72 -11.90 -1.53
CA PHE A 71 -14.72 -12.94 -1.75
C PHE A 71 -14.61 -13.81 -0.50
N HIS A 72 -14.50 -15.12 -0.69
CA HIS A 72 -14.09 -16.01 0.38
C HIS A 72 -13.13 -17.08 -0.12
N PHE A 73 -12.22 -17.49 0.77
CA PHE A 73 -11.25 -18.55 0.55
C PHE A 73 -11.33 -19.54 1.71
N ASP A 74 -11.89 -20.70 1.41
CA ASP A 74 -12.21 -21.74 2.39
C ASP A 74 -11.11 -22.80 2.42
N ASP A 75 -10.67 -23.15 3.63
CA ASP A 75 -9.54 -24.06 3.89
C ASP A 75 -8.28 -23.72 3.07
N GLY A 76 -8.05 -22.41 2.93
CA GLY A 76 -7.10 -21.83 2.00
C GLY A 76 -5.64 -21.96 2.43
N GLN A 77 -4.82 -22.54 1.56
CA GLN A 77 -3.36 -22.60 1.73
C GLN A 77 -2.61 -22.16 0.48
N ILE A 78 -1.54 -21.40 0.69
CA ILE A 78 -0.61 -20.98 -0.37
C ILE A 78 0.77 -21.47 -0.02
N ILE A 79 1.31 -22.33 -0.89
CA ILE A 79 2.59 -23.02 -0.69
C ILE A 79 3.52 -22.64 -1.83
N ARG A 80 4.71 -22.12 -1.51
CA ARG A 80 5.80 -21.93 -2.47
C ARG A 80 6.99 -22.80 -2.06
N GLY A 81 7.36 -23.74 -2.93
CA GLY A 81 8.37 -24.75 -2.62
C GLY A 81 7.94 -25.62 -1.42
N LYS A 82 8.76 -25.63 -0.35
CA LYS A 82 8.47 -26.36 0.89
C LYS A 82 7.85 -25.50 2.00
N LYS A 83 7.58 -24.21 1.74
CA LYS A 83 7.11 -23.26 2.76
C LYS A 83 5.65 -22.90 2.53
N THR A 84 4.83 -23.06 3.57
CA THR A 84 3.49 -22.48 3.63
C THR A 84 3.61 -21.00 3.92
N LEU A 85 3.13 -20.16 3.00
CA LEU A 85 3.20 -18.70 3.10
C LEU A 85 1.90 -18.10 3.65
N PHE A 86 0.78 -18.77 3.41
CA PHE A 86 -0.53 -18.39 3.93
C PHE A 86 -1.30 -19.66 4.27
N SER A 87 -2.01 -19.63 5.40
CA SER A 87 -2.93 -20.68 5.81
C SER A 87 -4.04 -20.03 6.61
N SER A 88 -5.27 -20.16 6.16
CA SER A 88 -6.46 -19.79 6.93
C SER A 88 -7.54 -20.84 6.73
N LYS A 89 -8.30 -21.12 7.79
CA LYS A 89 -9.50 -21.94 7.66
C LYS A 89 -10.59 -21.19 6.87
N GLU A 90 -10.67 -19.88 7.09
CA GLU A 90 -11.65 -19.02 6.46
C GLU A 90 -11.03 -17.63 6.27
N PHE A 91 -11.12 -17.08 5.07
CA PHE A 91 -10.70 -15.72 4.77
C PHE A 91 -11.76 -15.05 3.91
N LYS A 92 -12.40 -13.99 4.43
CA LYS A 92 -13.56 -13.34 3.84
C LYS A 92 -13.27 -11.87 3.62
N LEU A 93 -13.76 -11.34 2.50
CA LEU A 93 -13.73 -9.91 2.18
C LEU A 93 -15.15 -9.46 1.83
N TYR A 94 -15.57 -8.37 2.44
CA TYR A 94 -16.89 -7.80 2.21
C TYR A 94 -16.84 -6.54 1.35
N SER A 95 -17.95 -6.22 0.70
CA SER A 95 -18.09 -5.00 -0.08
C SER A 95 -17.82 -3.76 0.78
N GLY A 96 -17.00 -2.84 0.27
CA GLY A 96 -16.65 -1.59 0.95
C GLY A 96 -15.55 -1.73 2.01
N GLU A 97 -15.01 -2.94 2.23
CA GLU A 97 -13.88 -3.12 3.14
C GLU A 97 -12.54 -2.73 2.52
N TRP A 98 -11.72 -2.05 3.32
CA TRP A 98 -10.32 -1.79 3.01
C TRP A 98 -9.45 -2.88 3.64
N LEU A 99 -8.87 -3.74 2.80
CA LEU A 99 -7.91 -4.75 3.24
C LEU A 99 -6.48 -4.20 3.11
N THR A 100 -5.75 -4.19 4.23
CA THR A 100 -4.30 -3.94 4.22
C THR A 100 -3.54 -5.24 4.47
N ILE A 101 -2.65 -5.62 3.55
CA ILE A 101 -1.77 -6.80 3.71
C ILE A 101 -0.37 -6.33 4.06
N THR A 102 0.06 -6.57 5.31
CA THR A 102 1.39 -6.19 5.79
C THR A 102 2.26 -7.41 6.12
N GLY A 103 3.53 -7.18 6.43
CA GLY A 103 4.51 -8.20 6.80
C GLY A 103 5.87 -8.00 6.15
N LYS A 104 6.88 -8.70 6.64
CA LYS A 104 8.27 -8.63 6.13
C LYS A 104 8.37 -9.06 4.66
N ASN A 105 9.50 -8.74 4.02
CA ASN A 105 9.81 -9.26 2.69
C ASN A 105 9.85 -10.79 2.71
N GLY A 106 9.27 -11.42 1.69
CA GLY A 106 9.15 -12.89 1.62
C GLY A 106 8.10 -13.52 2.56
N ALA A 107 7.28 -12.73 3.27
CA ALA A 107 6.21 -13.25 4.13
C ALA A 107 5.05 -13.90 3.36
N GLY A 108 4.85 -13.54 2.08
CA GLY A 108 3.78 -14.11 1.24
C GLY A 108 2.75 -13.12 0.71
N LYS A 109 2.92 -11.81 0.94
CA LYS A 109 1.96 -10.76 0.52
C LYS A 109 1.62 -10.83 -0.98
N THR A 110 2.63 -10.81 -1.85
CA THR A 110 2.44 -10.93 -3.30
C THR A 110 1.87 -12.29 -3.68
N SER A 111 2.32 -13.37 -3.04
CA SER A 111 1.79 -14.71 -3.28
C SER A 111 0.30 -14.82 -2.93
N LEU A 112 -0.16 -14.14 -1.87
CA LEU A 112 -1.58 -14.08 -1.51
C LEU A 112 -2.39 -13.42 -2.62
N LEU A 113 -1.96 -12.24 -3.09
CA LEU A 113 -2.62 -11.53 -4.18
C LEU A 113 -2.60 -12.33 -5.50
N GLU A 114 -1.47 -12.94 -5.86
CA GLU A 114 -1.36 -13.79 -7.05
C GLU A 114 -2.27 -15.03 -6.97
N ALA A 115 -2.42 -15.64 -5.79
CA ALA A 115 -3.31 -16.77 -5.60
C ALA A 115 -4.78 -16.35 -5.73
N MET A 116 -5.16 -15.21 -5.14
CA MET A 116 -6.50 -14.63 -5.29
C MET A 116 -6.85 -14.32 -6.75
N LEU A 117 -5.85 -13.97 -7.57
CA LEU A 117 -5.98 -13.80 -9.02
C LEU A 117 -5.83 -15.11 -9.82
N GLN A 118 -5.74 -16.25 -9.15
CA GLN A 118 -5.52 -17.59 -9.74
C GLN A 118 -4.27 -17.72 -10.65
N LEU A 119 -3.27 -16.87 -10.43
CA LEU A 119 -2.00 -16.88 -11.17
C LEU A 119 -1.03 -17.94 -10.67
N ILE A 120 -1.16 -18.36 -9.40
CA ILE A 120 -0.35 -19.43 -8.79
C ILE A 120 -1.24 -20.51 -8.17
N LYS A 121 -0.67 -21.71 -7.96
CA LYS A 121 -1.37 -22.81 -7.30
C LYS A 121 -1.65 -22.51 -5.84
N TYR A 122 -2.83 -22.91 -5.39
CA TYR A 122 -3.29 -22.86 -4.00
C TYR A 122 -4.04 -24.16 -3.66
N LYS A 123 -4.35 -24.36 -2.38
CA LYS A 123 -5.27 -25.40 -1.90
C LYS A 123 -6.47 -24.74 -1.23
N GLY A 124 -7.60 -25.44 -1.19
CA GLY A 124 -8.88 -24.89 -0.75
C GLY A 124 -9.66 -24.29 -1.92
N ASP A 125 -10.81 -23.70 -1.62
CA ASP A 125 -11.77 -23.22 -2.62
C ASP A 125 -11.94 -21.70 -2.51
N MET A 126 -11.77 -21.00 -3.64
CA MET A 126 -11.96 -19.55 -3.71
C MET A 126 -13.26 -19.22 -4.43
N PHE A 127 -13.99 -18.27 -3.89
CA PHE A 127 -15.26 -17.81 -4.46
C PHE A 127 -15.26 -16.29 -4.59
N TYR A 128 -15.84 -15.80 -5.68
CA TYR A 128 -16.14 -14.39 -5.88
C TYR A 128 -17.63 -14.22 -6.16
N ARG A 129 -18.33 -13.46 -5.32
CA ARG A 129 -19.80 -13.31 -5.37
C ARG A 129 -20.52 -14.66 -5.43
N ASP A 130 -20.12 -15.56 -4.53
CA ASP A 130 -20.61 -16.95 -4.43
C ASP A 130 -20.38 -17.83 -5.67
N GLN A 131 -19.59 -17.36 -6.64
CA GLN A 131 -19.17 -18.18 -7.78
C GLN A 131 -17.79 -18.76 -7.51
N LEU A 132 -17.68 -20.10 -7.60
CA LEU A 132 -16.42 -20.79 -7.51
C LEU A 132 -15.47 -20.26 -8.60
N LEU A 133 -14.32 -19.76 -8.19
CA LEU A 133 -13.26 -19.38 -9.10
C LEU A 133 -12.61 -20.65 -9.63
N SER A 134 -12.72 -20.87 -10.93
CA SER A 134 -12.06 -21.95 -11.65
C SER A 134 -11.25 -21.35 -12.79
N LYS A 135 -10.14 -22.01 -13.11
CA LYS A 135 -9.20 -21.55 -14.14
C LYS A 135 -9.69 -21.85 -15.55
#